data_AF-A0A4S4CIV8-F1
#
_entry.id   AF-A0A4S4CIV8-F1
#
_cell.length_a   1.000
_cell.length_b   1.000
_cell.length_c   1.000
_cell.angle_alpha   90.00
_cell.angle_beta   90.00
_cell.angle_gamma   90.00
#
_symmetry.space_group_name_H-M   'P 1'
#
loop_
_entity.id
_entity.type
_entity.pdbx_description
1 polymer ?
#
loop_
_entity_poly.entity_id
_entity_poly.type
_entity_poly.pdbx_seq_one_letter_code
_entity_poly.pdbx_strand_id
1 'polypeptide(L)'
;MMKLALGLVAATALLASCGSSGGNSEAQGRIVDVTTEYTTSTNPTTQYAGCDNISNASAGRSGSTQVKVEFAAAGSIQSIDVSLAGTTNNTADPNFTTNIPAANLKKNSAGNYQVLFDANSTTGKLLPASIVVEPAEQPVKAVTTSNPVGSFYALVKVNTATSSFTLTSASLRKIPVYSNCTIQTAQPLSK
;
A
#
# COMPACT_ATOMS: atom_id res chain seq x y z
N MET A 1 -7.20 31.05 -64.00
CA MET A 1 -6.75 29.69 -63.64
C MET A 1 -6.40 29.68 -62.15
N MET A 2 -6.88 28.66 -61.41
CA MET A 2 -6.48 28.12 -60.08
C MET A 2 -6.09 29.09 -58.95
N LYS A 3 -6.86 29.23 -57.84
CA LYS A 3 -7.17 28.32 -56.70
C LYS A 3 -6.19 28.44 -55.51
N LEU A 4 -6.79 28.31 -54.31
CA LEU A 4 -6.25 28.02 -52.96
C LEU A 4 -5.86 29.25 -52.11
N ALA A 5 -6.57 29.66 -51.04
CA ALA A 5 -7.17 29.01 -49.87
C ALA A 5 -6.20 28.75 -48.69
N LEU A 6 -6.58 29.34 -47.55
CA LEU A 6 -6.37 28.96 -46.13
C LEU A 6 -4.94 28.84 -45.55
N GLY A 7 -4.73 29.51 -44.43
CA GLY A 7 -3.61 29.29 -43.52
C GLY A 7 -3.85 29.91 -42.14
N LEU A 8 -4.80 29.33 -41.39
CA LEU A 8 -5.06 29.63 -39.99
C LEU A 8 -4.13 28.72 -39.15
N VAL A 9 -3.17 29.28 -38.42
CA VAL A 9 -2.43 28.54 -37.40
C VAL A 9 -2.39 29.37 -36.13
N ALA A 10 -3.18 28.92 -35.16
CA ALA A 10 -3.22 29.40 -33.80
C ALA A 10 -1.86 29.17 -33.13
N ALA A 11 -1.29 30.24 -32.56
CA ALA A 11 -0.15 30.16 -31.68
C ALA A 11 -0.62 29.71 -30.28
N THR A 12 -0.78 28.40 -30.07
CA THR A 12 -0.82 27.84 -28.71
C THR A 12 0.59 27.81 -28.17
N ALA A 13 0.88 28.74 -27.25
CA ALA A 13 2.05 28.72 -26.39
C ALA A 13 1.98 27.47 -25.49
N LEU A 14 2.64 26.39 -25.90
CA LEU A 14 2.96 25.29 -25.01
C LEU A 14 4.00 25.79 -24.01
N LEU A 15 3.58 25.94 -22.75
CA LEU A 15 4.50 26.03 -21.63
C LEU A 15 5.30 24.72 -21.56
N ALA A 16 6.49 24.73 -22.14
CA ALA A 16 7.52 23.75 -21.81
C ALA A 16 8.04 24.09 -20.41
N SER A 17 7.44 23.51 -19.37
CA SER A 17 8.08 23.46 -18.06
C SER A 17 9.25 22.47 -18.16
N CYS A 18 10.42 22.98 -18.47
CA CYS A 18 11.69 22.30 -18.27
C CYS A 18 11.91 22.11 -16.76
N GLY A 19 11.38 21.02 -16.22
CA GLY A 19 11.89 20.42 -14.99
C GLY A 19 13.18 19.68 -15.33
N SER A 20 14.29 20.41 -15.33
CA SER A 20 15.64 19.83 -15.43
C SER A 20 15.96 19.08 -14.14
N SER A 21 15.98 17.75 -14.20
CA SER A 21 16.85 16.93 -13.36
C SER A 21 17.56 15.93 -14.27
N GLY A 22 18.78 16.29 -14.68
CA GLY A 22 19.75 15.34 -15.18
C GLY A 22 20.03 14.31 -14.09
N GLY A 23 19.86 13.05 -14.46
CA GLY A 23 20.04 11.89 -13.61
C GLY A 23 19.61 10.69 -14.42
N ASN A 24 20.44 9.66 -14.45
CA ASN A 24 20.32 8.47 -15.28
C ASN A 24 18.89 7.90 -15.26
N SER A 25 18.49 7.20 -16.34
CA SER A 25 17.20 6.48 -16.43
C SER A 25 17.12 5.30 -15.46
N GLU A 26 17.36 5.54 -14.17
CA GLU A 26 17.04 4.66 -13.08
C GLU A 26 15.54 4.71 -12.93
N ALA A 27 14.90 3.55 -13.03
CA ALA A 27 13.47 3.44 -12.80
C ALA A 27 13.12 4.09 -11.45
N GLN A 28 12.29 5.14 -11.50
CA GLN A 28 11.86 5.90 -10.33
C GLN A 28 10.49 5.40 -9.87
N GLY A 29 10.25 5.49 -8.57
CA GLY A 29 8.95 5.19 -8.00
C GLY A 29 8.78 5.76 -6.61
N ARG A 30 7.58 5.60 -6.07
CA ARG A 30 7.23 5.92 -4.68
C ARG A 30 6.08 5.05 -4.21
N ILE A 31 6.03 4.80 -2.91
CA ILE A 31 4.78 4.33 -2.29
C ILE A 31 3.81 5.52 -2.23
N VAL A 32 2.59 5.29 -2.73
CA VAL A 32 1.51 6.27 -2.76
C VAL A 32 0.70 6.18 -1.48
N ASP A 33 0.32 4.97 -1.07
CA ASP A 33 -0.40 4.75 0.18
C ASP A 33 -0.13 3.35 0.76
N VAL A 34 -0.33 3.22 2.08
CA VAL A 34 -0.38 1.95 2.79
C VAL A 34 -1.54 1.98 3.76
N THR A 35 -2.47 1.07 3.57
CA THR A 35 -3.71 0.99 4.36
C THR A 35 -3.92 -0.41 4.89
N THR A 36 -4.77 -0.54 5.91
CA THR A 36 -5.28 -1.83 6.37
C THR A 36 -6.80 -1.85 6.32
N GLU A 37 -7.39 -3.03 6.47
CA GLU A 37 -8.85 -3.16 6.63
C GLU A 37 -9.37 -2.64 7.99
N TYR A 38 -8.50 -2.20 8.91
CA TYR A 38 -8.90 -1.74 10.24
C TYR A 38 -8.51 -0.27 10.46
N THR A 39 -9.46 0.51 10.95
CA THR A 39 -9.23 1.90 11.36
C THR A 39 -9.59 2.10 12.82
N THR A 40 -8.87 2.93 13.55
CA THR A 40 -9.21 3.24 14.94
C THR A 40 -10.58 3.91 15.01
N SER A 41 -11.38 3.57 16.03
CA SER A 41 -12.70 4.18 16.25
C SER A 41 -12.63 5.69 16.49
N THR A 42 -11.46 6.19 16.93
CA THR A 42 -11.22 7.62 17.13
C THR A 42 -11.06 8.38 15.82
N ASN A 43 -10.51 7.73 14.78
CA ASN A 43 -10.31 8.33 13.45
C ASN A 43 -10.55 7.28 12.34
N PRO A 44 -11.83 6.90 12.10
CA PRO A 44 -12.21 5.74 11.29
C PRO A 44 -11.93 5.89 9.79
N THR A 45 -11.41 7.05 9.35
CA THR A 45 -11.13 7.34 7.93
C THR A 45 -9.67 7.58 7.62
N THR A 46 -8.84 7.83 8.64
CA THR A 46 -7.46 8.28 8.43
C THR A 46 -6.43 7.58 9.29
N GLN A 47 -6.84 6.79 10.30
CA GLN A 47 -5.91 6.12 11.21
C GLN A 47 -6.05 4.60 11.12
N TYR A 48 -5.31 4.02 10.18
CA TYR A 48 -5.21 2.57 10.03
C TYR A 48 -4.49 1.91 11.21
N ALA A 49 -4.82 0.65 11.48
CA ALA A 49 -4.26 -0.16 12.56
C ALA A 49 -3.96 -1.59 12.08
N GLY A 50 -2.90 -2.18 12.64
CA GLY A 50 -2.67 -3.62 12.64
C GLY A 50 -3.16 -4.23 13.94
N CYS A 51 -3.71 -5.44 13.88
CA CYS A 51 -4.30 -6.11 15.03
C CYS A 51 -3.81 -7.55 15.14
N ASP A 52 -3.20 -7.90 16.28
CA ASP A 52 -2.74 -9.27 16.51
C ASP A 52 -3.90 -10.19 16.89
N ASN A 53 -4.85 -9.70 17.69
CA ASN A 53 -6.06 -10.43 18.05
C ASN A 53 -7.29 -9.56 17.80
N ILE A 54 -8.29 -10.11 17.10
CA ILE A 54 -9.51 -9.39 16.71
C ILE A 54 -10.74 -10.11 17.27
N SER A 55 -11.42 -9.43 18.19
CA SER A 55 -12.74 -9.82 18.70
C SER A 55 -13.84 -9.42 17.72
N ASN A 56 -14.91 -10.22 17.66
CA ASN A 56 -16.02 -10.09 16.69
C ASN A 56 -15.59 -10.22 15.22
N ALA A 57 -14.48 -10.91 14.96
CA ALA A 57 -14.02 -11.21 13.61
C ALA A 57 -14.89 -12.26 12.92
N SER A 58 -15.00 -12.16 11.60
CA SER A 58 -15.48 -13.27 10.77
C SER A 58 -14.59 -14.51 10.95
N ALA A 59 -15.14 -15.69 10.72
CA ALA A 59 -14.40 -16.96 10.84
C ALA A 59 -13.06 -16.91 10.07
N GLY A 60 -11.97 -17.31 10.75
CA GLY A 60 -10.62 -17.31 10.17
C GLY A 60 -9.90 -15.95 10.12
N ARG A 61 -10.52 -14.86 10.61
CA ARG A 61 -9.94 -13.50 10.62
C ARG A 61 -9.46 -13.00 11.99
N SER A 62 -9.63 -13.79 13.05
CA SER A 62 -9.36 -13.35 14.43
C SER A 62 -7.89 -13.01 14.74
N GLY A 63 -6.97 -13.32 13.84
CA GLY A 63 -5.57 -12.88 13.90
C GLY A 63 -5.05 -12.51 12.53
N SER A 64 -5.87 -11.87 11.69
CA SER A 64 -5.50 -11.50 10.32
C SER A 64 -5.84 -10.04 10.06
N THR A 65 -4.85 -9.30 9.56
CA THR A 65 -5.01 -7.92 9.08
C THR A 65 -4.72 -7.88 7.58
N GLN A 66 -5.72 -7.58 6.74
CA GLN A 66 -5.44 -7.32 5.33
C GLN A 66 -4.72 -5.98 5.17
N VAL A 67 -3.62 -5.98 4.41
CA VAL A 67 -2.82 -4.80 4.09
C VAL A 67 -2.89 -4.55 2.60
N LYS A 68 -3.04 -3.27 2.24
CA LYS A 68 -3.02 -2.79 0.87
C LYS A 68 -1.88 -1.79 0.70
N VAL A 69 -1.03 -2.04 -0.29
CA VAL A 69 0.08 -1.17 -0.67
C VAL A 69 -0.17 -0.65 -2.07
N GLU A 70 -0.22 0.67 -2.21
CA GLU A 70 -0.31 1.35 -3.49
C GLU A 70 1.01 2.03 -3.82
N PHE A 71 1.53 1.83 -5.03
CA PHE A 71 2.78 2.44 -5.44
C PHE A 71 2.77 2.83 -6.92
N ALA A 72 3.52 3.88 -7.22
CA ALA A 72 3.80 4.30 -8.58
C ALA A 72 5.25 3.94 -8.91
N ALA A 73 5.48 3.30 -10.03
CA ALA A 73 6.83 2.96 -10.50
C ALA A 73 6.87 3.07 -12.03
N ALA A 74 7.96 3.64 -12.54
CA ALA A 74 8.25 3.76 -13.96
C ALA A 74 9.08 2.59 -14.47
N GLY A 75 9.07 2.38 -15.78
CA GLY A 75 9.82 1.32 -16.46
C GLY A 75 9.07 -0.01 -16.56
N SER A 76 9.68 -0.95 -17.28
CA SER A 76 9.16 -2.31 -17.47
C SER A 76 9.45 -3.15 -16.22
N ILE A 77 8.47 -3.20 -15.33
CA ILE A 77 8.51 -4.05 -14.12
C ILE A 77 8.44 -5.51 -14.54
N GLN A 78 9.34 -6.35 -14.01
CA GLN A 78 9.29 -7.81 -14.17
C GLN A 78 8.65 -8.48 -12.95
N SER A 79 8.96 -7.99 -11.76
CA SER A 79 8.36 -8.44 -10.51
C SER A 79 8.57 -7.37 -9.43
N ILE A 80 7.88 -7.54 -8.31
CA ILE A 80 8.15 -6.78 -7.09
C ILE A 80 8.33 -7.74 -5.93
N ASP A 81 9.16 -7.36 -4.96
CA ASP A 81 9.17 -7.96 -3.64
C ASP A 81 8.48 -7.00 -2.68
N VAL A 82 7.30 -7.38 -2.18
CA VAL A 82 6.58 -6.59 -1.16
C VAL A 82 6.91 -7.15 0.20
N SER A 83 7.28 -6.28 1.11
CA SER A 83 7.54 -6.66 2.48
C SER A 83 7.03 -5.69 3.53
N LEU A 84 6.76 -6.22 4.72
CA LEU A 84 6.46 -5.43 5.91
C LEU A 84 7.65 -5.46 6.86
N ALA A 85 8.10 -4.29 7.27
CA ALA A 85 9.12 -4.11 8.28
C ALA A 85 8.45 -3.64 9.57
N GLY A 86 8.54 -4.45 10.62
CA GLY A 86 8.07 -4.11 11.96
C GLY A 86 9.05 -3.20 12.69
N THR A 87 8.57 -2.44 13.66
CA THR A 87 9.37 -1.67 14.60
C THR A 87 8.80 -1.84 16.01
N THR A 88 9.55 -2.55 16.85
CA THR A 88 9.26 -2.71 18.29
C THR A 88 10.45 -2.18 19.06
N ASN A 89 10.23 -1.19 19.94
CA ASN A 89 11.32 -0.55 20.69
C ASN A 89 12.50 -0.13 19.78
N ASN A 90 12.21 0.44 18.60
CA ASN A 90 13.17 0.81 17.56
C ASN A 90 14.01 -0.33 16.95
N THR A 91 13.66 -1.60 17.22
CA THR A 91 14.29 -2.77 16.61
C THR A 91 13.43 -3.24 15.43
N ALA A 92 14.05 -3.42 14.27
CA ALA A 92 13.39 -3.95 13.10
C ALA A 92 13.29 -5.49 13.19
N ASP A 93 12.10 -6.05 12.96
CA ASP A 93 11.87 -7.50 12.84
C ASP A 93 12.15 -7.92 11.38
N PRO A 94 12.74 -9.10 11.09
CA PRO A 94 12.93 -9.59 9.73
C PRO A 94 11.69 -9.45 8.83
N ASN A 95 11.95 -8.88 7.66
CA ASN A 95 10.96 -8.53 6.65
C ASN A 95 10.14 -9.76 6.20
N PHE A 96 8.84 -9.77 6.46
CA PHE A 96 7.96 -10.70 5.77
C PHE A 96 7.85 -10.28 4.31
N THR A 97 8.34 -11.09 3.39
CA THR A 97 8.50 -10.73 1.98
C THR A 97 7.76 -11.72 1.07
N THR A 98 7.06 -11.22 0.06
CA THR A 98 6.57 -12.03 -1.07
C THR A 98 7.08 -11.46 -2.38
N ASN A 99 7.29 -12.35 -3.35
CA ASN A 99 7.52 -11.95 -4.73
C ASN A 99 6.19 -11.97 -5.51
N ILE A 100 5.93 -10.93 -6.28
CA ILE A 100 4.76 -10.82 -7.17
C ILE A 100 5.26 -10.56 -8.59
N PRO A 101 5.04 -11.49 -9.53
CA PRO A 101 5.36 -11.29 -10.93
C PRO A 101 4.55 -10.14 -11.55
N ALA A 102 5.10 -9.46 -12.54
CA ALA A 102 4.44 -8.35 -13.23
C ALA A 102 3.08 -8.72 -13.82
N ALA A 103 2.90 -9.97 -14.26
CA ALA A 103 1.63 -10.49 -14.78
C ALA A 103 0.50 -10.45 -13.75
N ASN A 104 0.82 -10.46 -12.46
CA ASN A 104 -0.14 -10.44 -11.35
C ASN A 104 -0.29 -9.04 -10.74
N LEU A 105 0.38 -8.03 -11.30
CA LEU A 105 0.25 -6.65 -10.83
C LEU A 105 -1.00 -6.01 -11.42
N LYS A 106 -1.86 -5.53 -10.52
CA LYS A 106 -3.05 -4.76 -10.88
C LYS A 106 -2.79 -3.27 -10.72
N LYS A 107 -3.47 -2.47 -11.53
CA LYS A 107 -3.50 -1.01 -11.39
C LYS A 107 -4.88 -0.55 -10.94
N ASN A 108 -4.91 0.46 -10.08
CA ASN A 108 -6.15 1.16 -9.74
C ASN A 108 -6.56 2.15 -10.85
N SER A 109 -7.71 2.81 -10.68
CA SER A 109 -8.24 3.79 -11.63
C SER A 109 -7.34 5.01 -11.85
N ALA A 110 -6.45 5.32 -10.90
CA ALA A 110 -5.45 6.38 -11.01
C ALA A 110 -4.16 5.92 -11.71
N GLY A 111 -4.07 4.65 -12.12
CA GLY A 111 -2.90 4.07 -12.79
C GLY A 111 -1.77 3.63 -11.87
N ASN A 112 -1.96 3.68 -10.55
CA ASN A 112 -0.98 3.18 -9.56
C ASN A 112 -1.11 1.67 -9.41
N TYR A 113 0.00 0.98 -9.18
CA TYR A 113 -0.02 -0.44 -8.84
C TYR A 113 -0.59 -0.65 -7.45
N GLN A 114 -1.35 -1.74 -7.28
CA GLN A 114 -1.98 -2.09 -6.02
C GLN A 114 -1.68 -3.55 -5.68
N VAL A 115 -1.30 -3.78 -4.42
CA VAL A 115 -1.02 -5.10 -3.87
C VAL A 115 -1.83 -5.27 -2.61
N LEU A 116 -2.56 -6.37 -2.52
CA LEU A 116 -3.27 -6.79 -1.31
C LEU A 116 -2.70 -8.12 -0.83
N PHE A 117 -2.49 -8.20 0.48
CA PHE A 117 -2.07 -9.43 1.15
C PHE A 117 -2.59 -9.45 2.58
N ASP A 118 -2.79 -10.65 3.12
CA ASP A 118 -3.19 -10.83 4.51
C ASP A 118 -1.97 -10.95 5.41
N ALA A 119 -1.98 -10.16 6.48
CA ALA A 119 -1.02 -10.22 7.54
C ALA A 119 -1.55 -11.00 8.76
N ASN A 120 -1.27 -12.30 8.81
CA ASN A 120 -1.66 -13.22 9.90
C ASN A 120 -0.70 -13.16 11.11
N SER A 121 -1.21 -13.00 12.32
CA SER A 121 -0.43 -12.96 13.58
C SER A 121 -0.31 -14.33 14.27
N THR A 122 -0.73 -15.43 13.62
CA THR A 122 -1.08 -16.76 14.19
C THR A 122 -0.01 -17.50 15.00
N THR A 123 1.13 -16.87 15.33
CA THR A 123 2.18 -17.47 16.18
C THR A 123 2.65 -16.58 17.35
N GLY A 124 1.95 -15.48 17.67
CA GLY A 124 2.48 -14.51 18.65
C GLY A 124 3.76 -13.83 18.16
N LYS A 125 3.99 -13.86 16.85
CA LYS A 125 5.02 -13.12 16.13
C LYS A 125 4.34 -12.04 15.31
N LEU A 126 5.01 -10.90 15.22
CA LEU A 126 4.47 -9.64 14.69
C LEU A 126 4.08 -9.68 13.19
N LEU A 127 4.36 -10.77 12.47
CA LEU A 127 4.20 -10.87 11.01
C LEU A 127 3.88 -12.32 10.53
N PRO A 128 3.36 -12.50 9.30
CA PRO A 128 2.63 -13.68 8.81
C PRO A 128 3.44 -14.86 8.27
N ALA A 129 2.77 -16.01 8.13
CA ALA A 129 3.34 -17.26 7.63
C ALA A 129 3.18 -17.50 6.10
N SER A 130 2.34 -16.74 5.39
CA SER A 130 2.11 -16.93 3.93
C SER A 130 1.41 -15.72 3.29
N ILE A 131 1.77 -15.36 2.05
CA ILE A 131 1.04 -14.37 1.24
C ILE A 131 0.12 -15.09 0.25
N VAL A 132 -1.18 -14.83 0.36
CA VAL A 132 -2.13 -15.01 -0.76
C VAL A 132 -2.07 -13.73 -1.57
N VAL A 133 -1.72 -13.84 -2.85
CA VAL A 133 -1.78 -12.72 -3.81
C VAL A 133 -3.22 -12.68 -4.34
N GLU A 134 -3.88 -11.52 -4.24
CA GLU A 134 -5.30 -11.31 -4.57
C GLU A 134 -6.32 -11.98 -3.62
N PRO A 135 -6.23 -11.79 -2.29
CA PRO A 135 -7.36 -12.10 -1.43
C PRO A 135 -8.56 -11.21 -1.81
N ALA A 136 -9.78 -11.69 -1.54
CA ALA A 136 -10.96 -10.83 -1.65
C ALA A 136 -10.78 -9.60 -0.75
N GLU A 137 -10.86 -8.40 -1.33
CA GLU A 137 -10.71 -7.14 -0.59
C GLU A 137 -11.73 -7.09 0.54
N GLN A 138 -11.25 -6.87 1.75
CA GLN A 138 -12.08 -6.75 2.93
C GLN A 138 -12.57 -5.31 3.07
N PRO A 139 -13.84 -5.11 3.47
CA PRO A 139 -14.31 -3.76 3.77
C PRO A 139 -13.55 -3.21 4.98
N VAL A 140 -13.27 -1.90 4.95
CA VAL A 140 -12.67 -1.20 6.09
C VAL A 140 -13.64 -1.22 7.26
N LYS A 141 -13.16 -1.59 8.45
CA LYS A 141 -13.92 -1.73 9.70
C LYS A 141 -13.32 -0.84 10.77
N ALA A 142 -14.18 -0.16 11.54
CA ALA A 142 -13.76 0.55 12.74
C ALA A 142 -13.50 -0.44 13.89
N VAL A 143 -12.39 -0.26 14.59
CA VAL A 143 -12.00 -1.06 15.74
C VAL A 143 -11.72 -0.20 16.96
N THR A 144 -12.11 -0.67 18.14
CA THR A 144 -11.52 -0.19 19.38
C THR A 144 -10.20 -0.93 19.59
N THR A 145 -9.14 -0.20 19.92
CA THR A 145 -7.77 -0.72 20.02
C THR A 145 -7.27 -0.63 21.45
N SER A 146 -6.50 -1.62 21.91
CA SER A 146 -5.85 -1.59 23.22
C SER A 146 -4.46 -2.21 23.16
N ASN A 147 -3.60 -1.83 24.10
CA ASN A 147 -2.25 -2.38 24.28
C ASN A 147 -1.39 -2.28 22.99
N PRO A 148 -0.87 -1.09 22.66
CA PRO A 148 0.02 -0.90 21.51
C PRO A 148 1.31 -1.71 21.68
N VAL A 149 1.74 -2.41 20.64
CA VAL A 149 2.89 -3.34 20.66
C VAL A 149 3.99 -3.00 19.65
N GLY A 150 3.73 -2.06 18.75
CA GLY A 150 4.72 -1.60 17.77
C GLY A 150 4.08 -0.85 16.62
N SER A 151 4.81 -0.75 15.52
CA SER A 151 4.28 -0.26 14.24
C SER A 151 4.98 -0.92 13.07
N PHE A 152 4.36 -0.97 11.90
CA PHE A 152 5.00 -1.44 10.68
C PHE A 152 4.94 -0.42 9.55
N TYR A 153 5.79 -0.60 8.55
CA TYR A 153 5.74 0.12 7.28
C TYR A 153 6.03 -0.85 6.13
N ALA A 154 5.62 -0.48 4.92
CA ALA A 154 5.84 -1.28 3.73
C ALA A 154 7.16 -0.92 3.04
N LEU A 155 7.80 -1.95 2.51
CA LEU A 155 8.92 -1.87 1.58
C LEU A 155 8.53 -2.58 0.28
N VAL A 156 8.74 -1.93 -0.85
CA VAL A 156 8.51 -2.54 -2.18
C VAL A 156 9.79 -2.46 -2.97
N LYS A 157 10.45 -3.59 -3.17
CA LYS A 157 11.58 -3.69 -4.11
C LYS A 157 11.01 -3.95 -5.49
N VAL A 158 11.21 -3.01 -6.40
CA VAL A 158 10.80 -3.14 -7.80
C VAL A 158 11.96 -3.73 -8.59
N ASN A 159 11.72 -4.86 -9.25
CA ASN A 159 12.69 -5.52 -10.11
C ASN A 159 12.32 -5.26 -11.57
N THR A 160 13.21 -4.62 -12.30
CA THR A 160 13.08 -4.38 -13.75
C THR A 160 14.01 -5.31 -14.51
N ALA A 161 14.04 -5.20 -15.84
CA ALA A 161 14.93 -6.02 -16.66
C ALA A 161 16.43 -5.74 -16.47
N THR A 162 16.78 -4.52 -16.03
CA THR A 162 18.17 -4.08 -16.00
C THR A 162 18.63 -3.61 -14.63
N SER A 163 17.71 -3.39 -13.68
CA SER A 163 18.03 -2.92 -12.34
C SER A 163 16.92 -3.23 -11.33
N SER A 164 17.19 -2.97 -10.05
CA SER A 164 16.18 -2.98 -8.99
C SER A 164 16.32 -1.78 -8.08
N PHE A 165 15.22 -1.29 -7.54
CA PHE A 165 15.19 -0.18 -6.58
C PHE A 165 14.13 -0.42 -5.51
N THR A 166 14.32 0.16 -4.32
CA THR A 166 13.43 -0.05 -3.17
C THR A 166 12.65 1.20 -2.84
N LEU A 167 11.34 1.04 -2.66
CA LEU A 167 10.41 2.06 -2.21
C LEU A 167 10.06 1.79 -0.74
N THR A 168 9.86 2.85 0.04
CA THR A 168 9.52 2.75 1.47
C THR A 168 8.35 3.65 1.83
N SER A 169 7.46 3.15 2.70
CA SER A 169 6.38 3.95 3.26
C SER A 169 6.76 4.59 4.60
N ALA A 170 7.98 4.36 5.11
CA ALA A 170 8.37 4.81 6.45
C ALA A 170 8.20 6.32 6.67
N SER A 171 8.49 7.12 5.63
CA SER A 171 8.34 8.58 5.65
C SER A 171 6.91 9.04 5.36
N LEU A 172 6.06 8.17 4.81
CA LEU A 172 4.65 8.44 4.54
C LEU A 172 3.82 8.17 5.80
N ARG A 173 3.92 6.94 6.32
CA ARG A 173 3.15 6.45 7.46
C ARG A 173 3.76 5.16 8.00
N LYS A 174 3.78 5.07 9.33
CA LYS A 174 3.90 3.80 10.07
C LYS A 174 2.55 3.44 10.66
N ILE A 175 2.08 2.23 10.41
CA ILE A 175 0.79 1.74 10.91
C ILE A 175 1.02 1.15 12.31
N PRO A 176 0.39 1.69 13.37
CA PRO A 176 0.50 1.14 14.70
C PRO A 176 -0.13 -0.26 14.77
N VAL A 177 0.50 -1.15 15.53
CA VAL A 177 0.02 -2.50 15.82
C VAL A 177 -0.44 -2.56 17.26
N TYR A 178 -1.61 -3.15 17.47
CA TYR A 178 -2.23 -3.37 18.77
C TYR A 178 -2.39 -4.86 19.01
N SER A 179 -2.07 -5.30 20.22
CA SER A 179 -2.24 -6.72 20.58
C SER A 179 -3.70 -7.16 20.56
N ASN A 180 -4.63 -6.23 20.82
CA ASN A 180 -6.05 -6.53 20.89
C ASN A 180 -6.88 -5.42 20.23
N CYS A 181 -7.74 -5.84 19.30
CA CYS A 181 -8.71 -5.01 18.61
C CYS A 181 -10.11 -5.63 18.75
N THR A 182 -11.15 -4.80 18.84
CA THR A 182 -12.53 -5.27 18.79
C THR A 182 -13.26 -4.56 17.67
N ILE A 183 -13.82 -5.32 16.72
CA ILE A 183 -14.64 -4.75 15.64
C ILE A 183 -15.90 -4.13 16.25
N GLN A 184 -16.14 -2.87 15.91
CA GLN A 184 -17.38 -2.20 16.25
C GLN A 184 -18.50 -2.75 15.36
N THR A 185 -19.38 -3.55 15.94
CA THR A 185 -20.58 -4.07 15.27
C THR A 185 -21.64 -2.98 15.22
N ALA A 186 -21.45 -1.97 14.37
CA ALA A 186 -22.39 -0.89 14.07
C ALA A 186 -22.99 -0.12 15.28
N GLN A 187 -22.61 1.14 15.46
CA GLN A 187 -23.58 2.11 15.99
C GLN A 187 -24.49 2.49 14.81
N PRO A 188 -25.83 2.35 14.90
CA PRO A 188 -26.69 2.79 13.81
C PRO A 188 -26.47 4.29 13.60
N LEU A 189 -26.20 4.69 12.36
CA LEU A 189 -26.38 6.08 11.95
C LEU A 189 -27.88 6.35 12.08
N SER A 190 -28.29 6.96 13.19
CA SER A 190 -29.62 7.54 13.33
C SER A 190 -29.86 8.48 12.16
N LYS A 191 -30.98 8.24 11.45
CA LYS A 191 -31.47 8.99 10.30
C LYS A 191 -31.58 10.49 10.57
#